data_AF-A0A7V9NGY2-F1
#
_entry.id   AF-A0A7V9NGY2-F1
#
_cell.length_a   1.000
_cell.length_b   1.000
_cell.length_c   1.000
_cell.angle_alpha   90.00
_cell.angle_beta   90.00
_cell.angle_gamma   90.00
#
_symmetry.space_group_name_H-M   'P 1'
#
loop_
_entity.id
_entity.type
_entity.pdbx_description
1 polymer ?
#
loop_
_entity_poly.entity_id
_entity_poly.type
_entity_poly.pdbx_seq_one_letter_code
_entity_poly.pdbx_strand_id
1 'polypeptide(L)' 'MHRFEEVINGREYLIEVSSVGLDKWRAQIKRRAGGSAALMPFYGKTPDEAAQHLSRWLALAHGQAQPRV' A
#
# COMPACT_ATOMS: atom_id res chain seq x y z
N MET A 1 -1.31 1.62 15.31
CA MET A 1 -1.75 1.32 13.92
C MET A 1 -1.99 2.64 13.24
N HIS A 2 -1.33 2.89 12.11
CA HIS A 2 -1.46 4.12 11.33
C HIS A 2 -2.33 3.85 10.09
N ARG A 3 -3.07 4.87 9.64
CA ARG A 3 -3.92 4.82 8.47
C ARG A 3 -3.58 5.99 7.56
N PHE A 4 -3.44 5.69 6.28
CA PHE A 4 -3.14 6.66 5.24
C PHE A 4 -4.19 6.52 4.14
N GLU A 5 -4.87 7.61 3.84
CA GLU A 5 -5.80 7.70 2.71
C GLU A 5 -5.03 8.31 1.54
N GLU A 6 -4.90 7.55 0.45
CA GLU A 6 -4.18 7.98 -0.73
C GLU A 6 -5.01 7.80 -1.99
N VAL A 7 -4.95 8.81 -2.87
CA VAL A 7 -5.53 8.74 -4.21
C VAL A 7 -4.40 8.48 -5.20
N ILE A 8 -4.35 7.27 -5.75
CA ILE A 8 -3.28 6.84 -6.66
C ILE A 8 -3.91 6.49 -8.00
N ASN A 9 -3.49 7.18 -9.07
CA ASN A 9 -4.05 7.02 -10.43
C ASN A 9 -5.60 7.15 -10.45
N GLY A 10 -6.14 8.07 -9.65
CA GLY A 10 -7.59 8.29 -9.54
C GLY A 10 -8.36 7.20 -8.77
N ARG A 11 -7.66 6.25 -8.14
CA ARG A 11 -8.26 5.24 -7.25
C ARG A 11 -7.91 5.54 -5.80
N GLU A 12 -8.92 5.49 -4.94
CA GLU A 12 -8.76 5.64 -3.50
C GLU A 12 -8.23 4.33 -2.90
N TYR A 13 -7.12 4.43 -2.18
CA TYR A 13 -6.53 3.37 -1.39
C TYR A 13 -6.49 3.76 0.07
N LEU A 14 -6.90 2.84 0.93
CA LEU A 14 -6.69 2.96 2.36
C LEU A 14 -5.53 2.05 2.76
N ILE A 15 -4.41 2.64 3.12
CA ILE A 15 -3.20 1.96 3.54
C ILE A 15 -3.18 1.89 5.07
N GLU A 16 -2.99 0.69 5.60
CA GLU A 16 -2.86 0.43 7.03
C GLU A 16 -1.43 0.01 7.34
N VAL A 17 -0.83 0.66 8.33
CA VAL A 17 0.54 0.38 8.76
C VAL A 17 0.58 -0.03 10.22
N SER A 18 1.17 -1.20 10.47
CA SER A 18 1.29 -1.80 11.80
C SER A 18 2.75 -2.11 12.12
N SER A 19 3.20 -1.82 13.34
CA SER A 19 4.50 -2.28 13.81
C SER A 19 4.49 -3.81 13.91
N VAL A 20 5.57 -4.44 13.46
CA VAL A 20 5.80 -5.89 13.49
C VAL A 20 7.11 -6.26 14.19
N GLY A 21 7.78 -5.27 14.80
CA GLY A 21 9.06 -5.42 15.49
C GLY A 21 9.76 -4.07 15.71
N LEU A 22 10.94 -4.11 16.35
CA LEU A 22 11.81 -2.95 16.49
C LEU A 22 12.23 -2.46 15.10
N ASP A 23 12.02 -1.17 14.82
CA ASP A 23 12.28 -0.53 13.52
C ASP A 23 11.73 -1.31 12.33
N LYS A 24 10.58 -1.96 12.52
CA LYS A 24 9.94 -2.75 11.47
C LYS A 24 8.45 -2.49 11.46
N TRP A 25 8.01 -1.84 10.39
CA TRP A 25 6.63 -1.50 10.12
C TRP A 25 6.18 -2.22 8.86
N ARG A 26 4.92 -2.62 8.84
CA ARG A 26 4.29 -3.35 7.74
C ARG A 26 3.13 -2.54 7.20
N ALA A 27 3.20 -2.13 5.94
CA ALA A 27 2.13 -1.48 5.20
C ALA A 27 1.35 -2.48 4.35
N GLN A 28 0.02 -2.34 4.35
CA GLN A 28 -0.90 -3.16 3.56
C GLN A 28 -2.13 -2.34 3.17
N ILE A 29 -2.80 -2.70 2.07
CA ILE A 29 -4.09 -2.08 1.73
C ILE A 29 -5.18 -2.72 2.57
N LYS A 30 -6.04 -1.90 3.18
CA LYS A 30 -7.24 -2.38 3.85
C LYS A 30 -8.13 -3.08 2.83
N ARG A 31 -8.21 -4.40 2.91
CA ARG A 31 -9.14 -5.19 2.11
C ARG A 31 -10.57 -4.83 2.51
N ARG A 32 -11.40 -4.40 1.55
CA ARG A 32 -12.86 -4.53 1.71
C ARG A 32 -13.17 -6.03 1.68
N ALA A 33 -14.02 -6.48 2.58
CA ALA A 33 -14.38 -7.90 2.72
C ALA A 33 -14.74 -8.52 1.36
N GLY A 34 -14.03 -9.58 0.98
CA GLY A 34 -14.29 -10.35 -0.25
C GLY A 34 -13.25 -10.23 -1.38
N GLY A 35 -12.26 -9.32 -1.29
CA GLY A 35 -11.23 -9.17 -2.32
C GLY A 35 -10.00 -10.05 -2.12
N SER A 36 -9.82 -11.09 -2.96
CA SER A 36 -8.65 -11.97 -2.96
C SER A 36 -7.46 -11.39 -3.74
N ALA A 37 -7.04 -10.15 -3.42
CA ALA A 37 -5.77 -9.62 -3.91
C ALA A 37 -4.75 -9.78 -2.79
N ALA A 38 -3.98 -10.88 -2.80
CA ALA A 38 -2.86 -11.10 -1.89
C ALA A 38 -1.73 -10.15 -2.27
N LEU A 39 -1.90 -8.88 -1.91
CA LEU A 39 -0.86 -7.88 -2.07
C LEU A 39 0.24 -8.19 -1.06
N MET A 40 1.47 -8.30 -1.57
CA MET A 40 2.63 -8.44 -0.70
C MET A 40 2.68 -7.24 0.25
N PRO A 41 2.87 -7.47 1.56
CA PRO A 41 3.08 -6.37 2.50
C PRO A 41 4.43 -5.71 2.25
N PHE A 42 4.47 -4.38 2.30
CA PHE A 42 5.71 -3.62 2.24
C PHE A 42 6.21 -3.33 3.65
N TYR A 43 7.54 -3.27 3.80
CA TYR A 43 8.18 -2.99 5.07
C TYR A 43 9.03 -1.73 5.01
N GLY A 44 9.12 -1.02 6.13
CA GLY A 44 9.95 0.15 6.35
C GLY A 44 10.36 0.28 7.81
N LYS A 45 11.34 1.13 8.11
CA LYS A 45 11.81 1.41 9.48
C LYS A 45 10.86 2.32 10.24
N THR A 46 10.07 3.11 9.51
CA THR A 46 9.02 3.97 10.04
C THR A 46 7.67 3.64 9.40
N PRO A 47 6.56 4.04 10.03
CA PRO A 47 5.23 3.88 9.43
C PRO A 47 5.14 4.56 8.05
N ASP A 48 5.69 5.76 7.93
CA ASP A 48 5.68 6.57 6.71
C ASP A 48 6.51 5.96 5.59
N GLU A 49 7.69 5.40 5.90
CA GLU A 49 8.53 4.72 4.91
C GLU A 49 7.82 3.49 4.35
N ALA A 50 7.20 2.69 5.23
CA ALA A 50 6.42 1.52 4.80
C ALA A 50 5.23 1.93 3.92
N ALA A 51 4.52 3.02 4.27
CA ALA A 51 3.42 3.56 3.47
C ALA A 51 3.92 4.01 2.08
N GLN A 52 4.98 4.82 2.01
CA GLN A 52 5.54 5.31 0.75
C GLN A 52 5.97 4.17 -0.19
N HIS A 53 6.55 3.10 0.35
CA HIS A 53 6.95 1.95 -0.44
C HIS A 53 5.75 1.28 -1.12
N LEU A 54 4.64 1.11 -0.38
CA LEU A 54 3.40 0.57 -0.92
C LEU A 54 2.75 1.54 -1.93
N SER A 55 2.68 2.83 -1.62
CA SER A 55 2.07 3.84 -2.51
C SER A 55 2.81 3.95 -3.84
N ARG A 56 4.15 3.94 -3.80
CA ARG A 56 4.98 3.94 -5.02
C ARG A 56 4.74 2.68 -5.86
N TRP A 57 4.67 1.51 -5.23
CA TRP A 57 4.35 0.28 -5.94
C TRP A 57 2.96 0.32 -6.58
N LEU A 58 1.95 0.83 -5.88
CA LEU A 58 0.60 1.00 -6.42
C LEU A 58 0.57 1.95 -7.62
N ALA A 59 1.31 3.05 -7.54
CA ALA A 59 1.42 4.00 -8.65
C ALA A 59 1.98 3.32 -9.91
N LEU A 60 3.00 2.46 -9.74
CA LEU A 60 3.61 1.70 -10.84
C LEU A 60 2.69 0.58 -11.35
N ALA A 61 2.13 -0.24 -10.45
CA ALA A 61 1.27 -1.37 -10.80
C ALA A 61 0.00 -0.94 -11.55
N HIS A 62 -0.59 0.20 -11.16
CA HIS A 62 -1.77 0.75 -11.82
C HIS A 62 -1.45 1.69 -12.98
N GLY A 63 -0.20 2.19 -13.09
CA GLY A 63 0.27 2.98 -14.24
C GLY A 63 0.63 2.12 -15.46
N GLN A 64 1.03 0.86 -15.26
CA GLN A 64 1.30 -0.09 -16.35
C GLN A 64 0.05 -0.84 -16.85
N ALA A 65 -1.08 -0.73 -16.15
CA ALA A 65 -2.32 -1.42 -16.51
C ALA A 65 -3.12 -0.73 -17.64
N GLN A 66 -2.51 0.19 -18.38
CA GLN A 66 -3.00 0.61 -19.69
C GLN A 66 -2.06 0.04 -20.76
N PRO A 67 -2.43 -1.07 -21.43
CA PRO A 67 -1.93 -1.32 -22.77
C PRO A 67 -2.39 -0.12 -23.61
N ARG A 68 -1.42 0.69 -24.03
CA ARG A 68 -1.61 1.70 -25.06
C ARG A 68 -2.08 0.97 -26.32
N VAL A 69 -3.20 1.45 -26.87
CA VAL A 69 -3.81 1.05 -28.14
C VAL A 69 -2.82 0.98 -29.29
#